data_AF-A0A2H0SQD7-F1
#
_entry.id   AF-A0A2H0SQD7-F1
#
_cell.length_a   1.000
_cell.length_b   1.000
_cell.length_c   1.000
_cell.angle_alpha   90.00
_cell.angle_beta   90.00
_cell.angle_gamma   90.00
#
_symmetry.space_group_name_H-M   'P 1'
#
loop_
_entity.id
_entity.type
_entity.pdbx_description
1 polymer ?
#
loop_
_entity_poly.entity_id
_entity_poly.type
_entity_poly.pdbx_seq_one_letter_code
_entity_poly.pdbx_strand_id
1 'polypeptide(L)'
;MFNLLKKKQVGEQVTFTISGMHCVSCSMNIDGELEDLPGVVSAETSYAAGKSVVIFDSQKVSSEKIKSVIDSLGYTAVKSTSSSH
;
A
#
# COMPACT_ATOMS: atom_id res chain seq x y z
N MET A 1 1.11 -14.28 -29.90
CA MET A 1 0.59 -12.90 -29.73
C MET A 1 0.12 -12.75 -28.29
N PHE A 2 0.99 -12.32 -27.37
CA PHE A 2 0.64 -11.66 -26.10
C PHE A 2 1.94 -11.06 -25.57
N ASN A 3 2.23 -9.85 -26.04
CA ASN A 3 3.36 -9.06 -25.56
C ASN A 3 2.97 -8.61 -24.15
N LEU A 4 3.33 -9.40 -23.15
CA LEU A 4 3.16 -9.11 -21.74
C LEU A 4 4.20 -8.04 -21.38
N LEU A 5 3.94 -6.82 -21.83
CA LEU A 5 4.66 -5.63 -21.38
C LEU A 5 4.52 -5.62 -19.87
N LYS A 6 5.58 -6.08 -19.19
CA LYS A 6 5.89 -5.74 -17.81
C LYS A 6 5.78 -4.22 -17.76
N LYS A 7 4.63 -3.71 -17.31
CA LYS A 7 4.43 -2.29 -17.04
C LYS A 7 5.57 -1.91 -16.12
N LYS A 8 6.52 -1.16 -16.65
CA LYS A 8 7.56 -0.48 -15.90
C LYS A 8 6.80 0.45 -14.96
N GLN A 9 6.54 0.00 -13.74
CA GLN A 9 5.74 0.74 -12.79
C GLN A 9 6.51 2.02 -12.46
N VAL A 10 5.91 3.16 -12.81
CA VAL A 10 6.43 4.48 -12.49
C VAL A 10 5.97 4.78 -11.07
N GLY A 11 6.70 4.27 -10.08
CA GLY A 11 6.36 4.46 -8.67
C GLY A 11 7.30 3.71 -7.73
N GLU A 12 7.50 4.25 -6.54
CA GLU A 12 8.18 3.59 -5.42
C GLU A 12 7.23 2.57 -4.79
N GLN A 13 7.75 1.38 -4.48
CA GLN A 13 7.00 0.34 -3.80
C GLN A 13 7.36 0.33 -2.32
N VAL A 14 6.35 0.42 -1.47
CA VAL A 14 6.48 0.27 -0.02
C VAL A 14 5.60 -0.88 0.45
N THR A 15 6.08 -1.62 1.44
CA THR A 15 5.29 -2.66 2.12
C THR A 15 5.03 -2.22 3.55
N PHE A 16 3.77 -2.24 3.94
CA PHE A 16 3.32 -2.01 5.31
C PHE A 16 2.85 -3.31 5.92
N THR A 17 3.29 -3.59 7.14
CA THR A 17 2.70 -4.63 7.98
C THR A 17 1.51 -4.01 8.70
N ILE A 18 0.33 -4.61 8.56
CA ILE A 18 -0.91 -4.09 9.14
C ILE A 18 -1.27 -4.89 10.38
N SER A 19 -1.48 -4.20 11.49
CA SER A 19 -1.96 -4.76 12.75
C SER A 19 -3.40 -4.31 13.02
N GLY A 20 -4.21 -5.19 13.61
CA GLY A 20 -5.63 -4.93 13.89
C GLY A 20 -6.58 -5.31 12.73
N MET A 21 -6.10 -6.01 11.71
CA MET A 21 -6.95 -6.53 10.64
C MET A 21 -7.67 -7.79 11.15
N HIS A 22 -8.95 -7.66 11.50
CA HIS A 22 -9.75 -8.77 12.07
C HIS A 22 -10.55 -9.56 11.02
N CYS A 23 -10.63 -9.07 9.77
CA CYS A 23 -11.41 -9.70 8.71
C CYS A 23 -10.82 -9.41 7.32
N VAL A 24 -11.06 -10.32 6.38
CA VAL A 24 -10.73 -10.16 4.95
C VAL A 24 -11.44 -8.96 4.33
N SER A 25 -12.64 -8.61 4.81
CA SER A 25 -13.35 -7.42 4.32
C SER A 25 -12.63 -6.11 4.66
N CYS A 26 -11.79 -6.08 5.69
CA CYS A 26 -11.00 -4.90 6.06
C CYS A 26 -9.90 -4.60 5.04
N SER A 27 -9.33 -5.62 4.37
CA SER A 27 -8.26 -5.40 3.39
C SER A 27 -8.76 -4.66 2.15
N MET A 28 -9.97 -5.00 1.66
CA MET A 28 -10.58 -4.31 0.52
C MET A 28 -10.86 -2.83 0.81
N ASN A 29 -11.26 -2.50 2.04
CA ASN A 29 -11.49 -1.10 2.43
C ASN A 29 -10.19 -0.30 2.45
N ILE A 30 -9.08 -0.91 2.90
CA ILE A 30 -7.77 -0.27 2.88
C ILE A 30 -7.33 -0.03 1.43
N ASP A 31 -7.49 -1.01 0.55
CA ASP A 31 -7.08 -0.87 -0.86
C ASP A 31 -7.84 0.26 -1.55
N GLY A 32 -9.16 0.34 -1.39
CA GLY A 32 -9.96 1.43 -1.98
C GLY A 32 -9.52 2.82 -1.50
N GLU A 33 -9.35 3.00 -0.19
CA GLU A 33 -8.92 4.28 0.39
C GLU A 33 -7.51 4.69 -0.05
N LEU A 34 -6.63 3.71 -0.29
CA LEU A 34 -5.30 3.96 -0.80
C LEU A 34 -5.31 4.29 -2.29
N GLU A 35 -6.12 3.60 -3.09
CA GLU A 35 -6.27 3.89 -4.53
C GLU A 35 -6.90 5.26 -4.79
N ASP A 36 -7.74 5.76 -3.88
CA ASP A 36 -8.30 7.11 -3.93
C ASP A 36 -7.27 8.21 -3.63
N LEU A 37 -6.08 7.87 -3.08
CA LEU A 37 -5.06 8.86 -2.79
C LEU A 37 -4.38 9.37 -4.06
N PRO A 38 -4.29 10.71 -4.25
CA PRO A 38 -3.60 11.27 -5.40
C PRO A 38 -2.09 10.95 -5.33
N GLY A 39 -1.63 10.15 -6.29
CA GLY A 39 -0.24 9.70 -6.36
C GLY A 39 -0.04 8.22 -6.05
N VAL A 40 -1.07 7.52 -5.55
CA VAL A 40 -1.05 6.05 -5.52
C VAL A 40 -1.33 5.53 -6.93
N VAL A 41 -0.52 4.57 -7.34
CA VAL A 41 -0.62 3.89 -8.65
C VAL A 41 -1.35 2.57 -8.50
N SER A 42 -1.10 1.86 -7.39
CA SER A 42 -1.73 0.60 -7.05
C SER A 42 -1.58 0.31 -5.56
N ALA A 43 -2.60 -0.25 -4.94
CA ALA A 43 -2.54 -0.77 -3.58
C ALA A 43 -3.10 -2.20 -3.56
N GLU A 44 -2.38 -3.11 -2.90
CA GLU A 44 -2.80 -4.50 -2.76
C GLU A 44 -2.56 -4.98 -1.32
N THR A 45 -3.64 -5.27 -0.61
CA THR A 45 -3.58 -5.70 0.79
C THR A 45 -3.87 -7.18 0.92
N SER A 46 -2.87 -7.92 1.40
CA SER A 46 -2.97 -9.33 1.71
C SER A 46 -3.28 -9.54 3.19
N TYR A 47 -4.54 -9.86 3.49
CA TYR A 47 -4.95 -10.30 4.83
C TYR A 47 -4.17 -11.54 5.28
N ALA A 48 -3.99 -12.52 4.39
CA ALA A 48 -3.28 -13.76 4.71
C ALA A 48 -1.83 -13.53 5.13
N ALA A 49 -1.15 -12.54 4.53
CA ALA A 49 0.21 -12.17 4.90
C ALA A 49 0.28 -11.08 5.99
N GLY A 50 -0.84 -10.44 6.34
CA GLY A 50 -0.89 -9.27 7.22
C GLY A 50 -0.13 -8.06 6.66
N LYS A 51 -0.08 -7.92 5.33
CA LYS A 51 0.76 -6.92 4.65
C LYS A 51 0.00 -6.20 3.55
N SER A 52 0.26 -4.91 3.41
CA SER A 52 -0.21 -4.07 2.32
C SER A 52 0.96 -3.61 1.47
N VAL A 53 0.92 -3.89 0.17
CA VAL A 53 1.91 -3.46 -0.80
C VAL A 53 1.32 -2.30 -1.57
N VAL A 54 2.00 -1.16 -1.51
CA VAL A 54 1.52 0.08 -2.14
C VAL A 54 2.59 0.60 -3.08
N ILE A 55 2.17 0.93 -4.29
CA ILE A 55 2.98 1.52 -5.34
C ILE A 55 2.51 2.95 -5.51
N PHE A 56 3.41 3.91 -5.30
CA PHE A 56 3.07 5.32 -5.25
C PHE A 56 4.17 6.18 -5.86
N ASP A 57 3.80 7.37 -6.32
CA ASP A 57 4.75 8.39 -6.78
C ASP A 57 5.24 9.19 -5.58
N SER A 58 6.50 8.98 -5.18
CA SER A 58 7.11 9.68 -4.04
C SER A 58 7.24 11.20 -4.23
N GLN A 59 7.01 11.71 -5.44
CA GLN A 59 6.90 13.15 -5.71
C GLN A 59 5.51 13.72 -5.38
N LYS A 60 4.46 12.87 -5.34
CA LYS A 60 3.07 13.29 -5.11
C LYS A 60 2.58 12.94 -3.71
N VAL A 61 2.97 11.78 -3.19
CA VAL A 61 2.56 11.28 -1.89
C VAL A 61 3.73 10.59 -1.21
N SER A 62 3.85 10.72 0.10
CA SER A 62 4.89 10.04 0.88
C SER A 62 4.35 8.75 1.50
N SER A 63 5.25 7.80 1.78
CA SER A 63 4.90 6.58 2.53
C SER A 63 4.29 6.89 3.90
N GLU A 64 4.66 8.02 4.51
CA GLU A 64 4.12 8.47 5.79
C GLU A 64 2.66 8.91 5.67
N LYS A 65 2.32 9.59 4.56
CA LYS A 65 0.94 9.98 4.27
C LYS A 65 0.07 8.76 4.04
N ILE A 66 0.57 7.78 3.29
CA ILE A 66 -0.09 6.48 3.06
C ILE A 66 -0.33 5.77 4.40
N LYS A 67 0.69 5.66 5.25
CA LYS A 67 0.55 5.11 6.62
C LYS A 67 -0.53 5.86 7.41
N SER A 68 -0.53 7.19 7.38
CA SER A 68 -1.47 8.02 8.14
C SER A 68 -2.93 7.80 7.73
N VAL A 69 -3.19 7.47 6.46
CA VAL A 69 -4.53 7.14 5.97
C VAL A 69 -4.98 5.82 6.57
N ILE A 70 -4.11 4.81 6.56
CA ILE A 70 -4.39 3.52 7.19
C ILE A 70 -4.65 3.67 8.69
N ASP A 71 -3.84 4.47 9.39
CA ASP A 71 -4.06 4.81 10.81
C ASP A 71 -5.40 5.53 11.05
N SER A 72 -5.84 6.39 10.12
CA SER A 72 -7.13 7.09 10.22
C SER A 72 -8.33 6.17 10.05
N LEU A 73 -8.16 5.04 9.36
CA LEU A 73 -9.17 3.98 9.24
C LEU A 73 -9.25 3.10 10.51
N GLY A 74 -8.39 3.33 11.50
CA GLY A 74 -8.34 2.57 12.75
C GLY A 74 -7.42 1.34 12.72
N TYR A 75 -6.56 1.22 11.70
CA TYR A 75 -5.57 0.13 11.60
C TYR A 75 -4.16 0.65 11.80
N THR A 76 -3.28 -0.13 12.42
CA THR A 76 -1.88 0.29 12.58
C THR A 76 -1.04 -0.24 11.42
N ALA A 77 -0.47 0.65 10.60
CA ALA A 77 0.47 0.29 9.55
C ALA A 77 1.93 0.54 9.98
N VAL A 78 2.79 -0.46 9.82
CA VAL A 78 4.23 -0.36 10.09
C VAL A 78 5.01 -0.58 8.81
N LYS A 79 5.76 0.44 8.39
CA LYS A 79 6.68 0.40 7.25
C LYS A 79 7.70 -0.74 7.44
N SER A 80 7.69 -1.73 6.56
CA SER A 80 8.74 -2.75 6.48
C SER A 80 9.93 -2.18 5.72
N THR A 81 10.78 -1.40 6.39
CA THR A 81 12.02 -0.88 5.81
C THR A 81 12.98 -2.00 5.46
N SER A 82 13.24 -2.21 4.16
CA SER A 82 14.47 -2.81 3.65
C SER A 82 15.40 -1.71 3.11
N SER A 83 15.60 -0.63 3.87
CA SER A 83 16.67 0.33 3.60
C SER A 83 17.40 0.60 4.91
N SER A 84 18.41 -0.23 5.17
CA SER A 84 19.46 0.08 6.14
C SER A 84 20.08 1.42 5.78
N HIS A 85 20.34 2.19 6.83
CA HIS A 85 20.98 3.49 6.84
C HIS A 85 22.41 3.47 6.29
#